data_AF-A0A9P7SDR4-F1
#
_entry.id   AF-A0A9P7SDR4-F1
#
_cell.length_a   1.000
_cell.length_b   1.000
_cell.length_c   1.000
_cell.angle_alpha   90.00
_cell.angle_beta   90.00
_cell.angle_gamma   90.00
#
_symmetry.space_group_name_H-M   'P 1'
#
loop_
_entity.id
_entity.type
_entity.pdbx_description
1 polymer ?
#
loop_
_entity_poly.entity_id
_entity_poly.type
_entity_poly.pdbx_seq_one_letter_code
_entity_poly.pdbx_strand_id
1 'polypeptide(L)'
;MAVQSAIAPGHHGNLTLEQEMKLRKLWDAILGVCHNNDADIEAANRSPPNGQSAAEFDGIKKKRGFSFFKGPSELEASTSRGHRSTGSFDNNKYISTRQFQEILASQKPEDIREALWKMMKHDHPDALVLRFLRARKWNIDQALVMLISAVNWRHSKMKVDQDIMKNGEAGAADDEKNGDTTSKKLGADFLKQCRSGKSFLHGIDKAGRPICVVKARLHKADEQSLETLERHTVYTIETTRLNIIFDMTGFTLANMDYHSVKFMIQCFEANYPESLGVVLVHNAPWLFQGIWRIIRGWLDPIVAAKVHFTNNSAGLREFIQPERIIKDLDGDEDWTYKYQEPIEGENDRIKDSTTRSRLLKERQDLYAQFENNTRRWINHPDGEEAQEIKAERENIASKLRDGYWRLDPYIRARSLYDRQGIIRPNGDVVWYHHDAQGSDNNTEKKRPLT
;
A
#
# COMPACT_ATOMS: atom_id res chain seq x y z
N MET A 1 29.46 8.70 9.41
CA MET A 1 28.17 9.16 9.98
C MET A 1 27.16 9.26 8.85
N ALA A 2 26.20 8.35 8.75
CA ALA A 2 25.12 8.51 7.78
C ALA A 2 24.29 9.73 8.21
N VAL A 3 24.29 10.77 7.38
CA VAL A 3 23.36 11.89 7.48
C VAL A 3 21.96 11.28 7.53
N GLN A 4 21.25 11.50 8.64
CA GLN A 4 19.83 11.18 8.71
C GLN A 4 19.19 12.06 7.63
N SER A 5 18.89 11.48 6.46
CA SER A 5 18.37 12.23 5.34
C SER A 5 17.13 12.97 5.83
N ALA A 6 17.11 14.29 5.66
CA ALA A 6 15.96 15.10 6.06
C ALA A 6 14.68 14.47 5.48
N ILE A 7 13.64 14.33 6.32
CA ILE A 7 12.34 13.81 5.89
C ILE A 7 11.87 14.64 4.70
N ALA A 8 11.46 14.01 3.61
CA ALA A 8 11.05 14.73 2.41
C ALA A 8 9.79 15.60 2.68
N PRO A 9 9.64 16.77 2.04
CA PRO A 9 8.44 17.61 2.20
C PRO A 9 7.15 16.84 1.93
N GLY A 10 6.08 17.15 2.68
CA GLY A 10 4.79 16.50 2.54
C GLY A 10 4.71 15.08 3.10
N HIS A 11 5.74 14.64 3.84
CA HIS A 11 5.75 13.39 4.60
C HIS A 11 5.51 13.67 6.08
N HIS A 12 5.07 12.64 6.81
CA HIS A 12 4.89 12.73 8.26
C HIS A 12 6.21 13.18 8.91
N GLY A 13 6.15 14.18 9.80
CA GLY A 13 7.31 14.85 10.38
C GLY A 13 7.90 16.01 9.54
N ASN A 14 7.41 16.27 8.32
CA ASN A 14 7.79 17.43 7.51
C ASN A 14 6.60 17.95 6.67
N LEU A 15 5.61 18.54 7.36
CA LEU A 15 4.45 19.15 6.74
C LEU A 15 4.50 20.68 6.88
N THR A 16 4.08 21.40 5.84
CA THR A 16 3.71 22.81 5.99
C THR A 16 2.38 22.93 6.75
N LEU A 17 2.07 24.12 7.28
CA LEU A 17 0.79 24.38 7.93
C LEU A 17 -0.40 24.07 7.00
N GLU A 18 -0.30 24.43 5.72
CA GLU A 18 -1.34 24.14 4.72
C GLU A 18 -1.53 22.63 4.53
N GLN A 19 -0.44 21.89 4.45
CA GLN A 19 -0.47 20.44 4.31
C GLN A 19 -1.08 19.75 5.54
N GLU A 20 -0.76 20.24 6.73
CA GLU A 20 -1.34 19.74 7.97
C GLU A 20 -2.86 20.02 8.03
N MET A 21 -3.31 21.21 7.62
CA MET A 21 -4.75 21.50 7.53
C MET A 21 -5.47 20.56 6.56
N LYS A 22 -4.84 20.19 5.44
CA LYS A 22 -5.42 19.24 4.48
C LYS A 22 -5.44 17.81 5.03
N LEU A 23 -4.43 17.42 5.80
CA LEU A 23 -4.44 16.16 6.54
C LEU A 23 -5.59 16.10 7.55
N ARG A 24 -5.83 17.17 8.31
CA ARG A 24 -6.99 17.27 9.23
C ARG A 24 -8.32 17.10 8.49
N LYS A 25 -8.50 17.82 7.38
CA LYS A 25 -9.73 17.73 6.57
C LYS A 25 -9.96 16.34 5.97
N LEU A 26 -8.90 15.67 5.51
CA LEU A 26 -9.03 14.31 5.00
C LEU A 26 -9.36 13.32 6.12
N TRP A 27 -8.75 13.45 7.30
CA TRP A 27 -9.12 12.63 8.47
C TRP A 27 -10.57 12.84 8.90
N ASP A 28 -11.05 14.08 8.92
CA ASP A 28 -12.45 14.39 9.21
C ASP A 28 -13.38 13.65 8.23
N ALA A 29 -13.08 13.70 6.93
CA ALA A 29 -13.85 13.01 5.90
C ALA A 29 -13.78 11.48 6.04
N ILE A 30 -12.62 10.91 6.33
CA ILE A 30 -12.43 9.48 6.60
C ILE A 30 -13.30 9.03 7.79
N LEU A 31 -13.25 9.79 8.89
CA LEU A 31 -14.02 9.50 10.09
C LEU A 31 -15.54 9.65 9.86
N GLY A 32 -15.95 10.57 8.99
CA GLY A 32 -17.34 10.67 8.54
C GLY A 32 -17.82 9.41 7.81
N VAL A 33 -16.99 8.88 6.90
CA VAL A 33 -17.28 7.63 6.17
C VAL A 33 -17.31 6.41 7.10
N CYS A 34 -16.45 6.36 8.12
CA CYS A 34 -16.28 5.20 8.99
C CYS A 34 -17.29 5.09 10.15
N HIS A 35 -17.97 6.19 10.52
CA HIS A 35 -18.80 6.26 11.74
C HIS A 35 -20.20 6.84 11.52
N ASN A 36 -20.60 7.12 10.28
CA ASN A 36 -21.98 7.49 9.91
C ASN A 36 -22.71 8.47 10.86
N ASN A 37 -22.07 9.51 11.43
CA ASN A 37 -22.68 10.42 12.43
C ASN A 37 -23.64 9.71 13.44
N ASP A 38 -23.21 8.63 14.08
CA ASP A 38 -24.04 7.92 15.08
C ASP A 38 -24.53 8.82 16.25
N ALA A 39 -23.86 9.96 16.49
CA ALA A 39 -24.29 10.94 17.49
C ALA A 39 -25.64 11.62 17.17
N ASP A 40 -26.06 11.68 15.90
CA ASP A 40 -27.28 12.39 15.49
C ASP A 40 -28.53 11.48 15.48
N ILE A 41 -28.36 10.16 15.33
CA ILE A 41 -29.48 9.21 15.25
C ILE A 41 -30.04 8.89 16.65
N GLU A 42 -29.18 8.80 17.68
CA GLU A 42 -29.64 8.64 19.06
C GLU A 42 -30.30 9.92 19.61
N ALA A 43 -29.86 11.10 19.15
CA ALA A 43 -30.47 12.38 19.50
C ALA A 43 -31.84 12.58 18.82
N ALA A 44 -32.00 12.10 17.58
CA ALA A 44 -33.27 12.17 16.84
C ALA A 44 -34.33 11.18 17.34
N ASN A 45 -33.93 10.09 18.01
CA ASN A 45 -34.85 9.08 18.55
C ASN A 45 -35.33 9.36 19.98
N ARG A 46 -34.92 10.49 20.60
CA ARG A 46 -35.55 10.97 21.84
C ARG A 46 -36.76 11.84 21.48
N SER A 47 -37.95 11.25 21.47
CA SER A 47 -39.19 12.03 21.36
C SER A 47 -39.31 13.06 22.49
N PRO A 48 -39.77 14.30 22.23
CA PRO A 48 -40.05 15.24 23.31
C PRO A 48 -41.29 14.79 24.09
N PRO A 49 -41.40 15.10 25.40
CA PRO A 49 -42.62 14.85 26.15
C PRO A 49 -43.75 15.78 25.65
N ASN A 50 -44.96 15.23 25.70
CA ASN A 50 -46.23 15.78 25.21
C ASN A 50 -46.44 17.30 25.33
N GLY A 51 -46.95 17.86 24.23
CA GLY A 51 -48.06 18.82 24.24
C GLY A 51 -47.70 20.31 24.30
N GLN A 52 -47.61 20.97 23.14
CA GLN A 52 -48.21 22.28 22.87
C GLN A 52 -48.02 22.69 21.40
N SER A 53 -48.93 23.55 20.94
CA SER A 53 -49.26 23.85 19.54
C SER A 53 -48.17 24.57 18.73
N ALA A 54 -48.27 24.37 17.41
CA ALA A 54 -47.49 25.05 16.38
C ALA A 54 -47.63 26.59 16.42
N ALA A 55 -46.57 27.27 16.85
CA ALA A 55 -46.19 28.61 16.41
C ALA A 55 -44.74 28.90 16.83
N GLU A 56 -43.97 29.48 15.92
CA GLU A 56 -42.66 30.11 16.11
C GLU A 56 -41.49 29.24 16.64
N PHE A 57 -40.78 28.62 15.70
CA PHE A 57 -39.33 28.41 15.80
C PHE A 57 -38.71 28.71 14.42
N ASP A 58 -38.61 30.00 14.11
CA ASP A 58 -37.74 30.46 13.02
C ASP A 58 -36.31 30.54 13.59
N GLY A 59 -35.40 29.71 13.07
CA GLY A 59 -34.01 29.68 13.50
C GLY A 59 -33.44 28.32 13.92
N ILE A 60 -33.64 27.26 13.12
CA ILE A 60 -32.76 26.07 13.18
C ILE A 60 -32.02 25.96 11.84
N LYS A 61 -30.71 26.23 11.91
CA LYS A 61 -29.76 26.09 10.81
C LYS A 61 -29.91 24.70 10.17
N LYS A 62 -30.14 24.71 8.85
CA LYS A 62 -30.21 23.53 7.98
C LYS A 62 -29.03 22.57 8.21
N LYS A 63 -29.38 21.35 8.61
CA LYS A 63 -28.78 20.03 8.33
C LYS A 63 -27.39 20.05 7.66
N ARG A 64 -26.37 19.53 8.36
CA ARG A 64 -25.13 18.99 7.75
C ARG A 64 -25.41 17.63 7.09
N GLY A 65 -26.27 17.63 6.07
CA GLY A 65 -26.28 16.53 5.10
C GLY A 65 -25.12 16.74 4.13
N PHE A 66 -24.34 15.69 3.85
CA PHE A 66 -23.21 15.67 2.93
C PHE A 66 -23.58 16.25 1.54
N SER A 67 -23.49 17.57 1.36
CA SER A 67 -23.64 18.23 0.07
C SER A 67 -22.35 18.11 -0.73
N PHE A 68 -21.89 16.87 -1.00
CA PHE A 68 -20.62 16.63 -1.67
C PHE A 68 -20.72 16.46 -3.19
N PHE A 69 -21.93 16.33 -3.76
CA PHE A 69 -22.09 16.29 -5.22
C PHE A 69 -23.43 16.91 -5.62
N LYS A 70 -23.44 18.21 -5.98
CA LYS A 70 -24.49 18.74 -6.85
C LYS A 70 -24.21 18.20 -8.25
N GLY A 71 -25.07 17.31 -8.76
CA GLY A 71 -25.05 16.92 -10.17
C GLY A 71 -25.26 18.16 -11.06
N PRO A 72 -24.76 18.17 -12.30
CA PRO A 72 -24.91 19.32 -13.18
C PRO A 72 -26.35 19.39 -13.67
N SER A 73 -27.15 20.30 -13.09
CA SER A 73 -28.34 20.82 -13.75
C SER A 73 -27.89 21.92 -14.72
N GLU A 74 -28.13 21.69 -16.01
CA GLU A 74 -28.26 22.69 -17.09
C GLU A 74 -27.21 23.81 -17.13
N LEU A 75 -26.19 23.61 -17.97
CA LEU A 75 -25.51 24.73 -18.63
C LEU A 75 -25.82 24.68 -20.12
N GLU A 76 -26.51 25.73 -20.54
CA GLU A 76 -26.95 26.04 -21.88
C GLU A 76 -25.80 25.98 -22.90
N ALA A 77 -26.16 25.58 -24.11
CA ALA A 77 -25.31 25.54 -25.27
C ALA A 77 -24.74 26.95 -25.57
N SER A 78 -23.43 27.11 -25.44
CA SER A 78 -22.68 28.12 -26.17
C SER A 78 -21.49 27.47 -26.88
N THR A 79 -21.58 27.46 -28.20
CA THR A 79 -20.58 26.93 -29.12
C THR A 79 -19.36 27.85 -29.14
N SER A 80 -18.19 27.35 -28.75
CA SER A 80 -16.92 27.85 -29.28
C SER A 80 -15.91 26.71 -29.46
N ARG A 81 -15.38 26.62 -30.68
CA ARG A 81 -14.41 25.61 -31.12
C ARG A 81 -13.05 25.89 -30.45
N GLY A 82 -12.48 24.88 -29.78
CA GLY A 82 -11.09 24.93 -29.31
C GLY A 82 -10.60 23.58 -28.79
N HIS A 83 -9.72 22.93 -29.56
CA HIS A 83 -8.80 21.82 -29.23
C HIS A 83 -9.27 20.70 -28.26
N ARG A 84 -9.52 19.51 -28.83
CA ARG A 84 -9.65 18.25 -28.09
C ARG A 84 -8.31 17.86 -27.47
N SER A 85 -8.20 17.95 -26.14
CA SER A 85 -7.28 17.10 -25.40
C SER A 85 -7.95 15.75 -25.11
N THR A 86 -7.19 14.67 -25.22
CA THR A 86 -7.66 13.30 -25.24
C THR A 86 -8.02 12.76 -23.84
N GLY A 87 -9.29 12.87 -23.47
CA GLY A 87 -10.19 11.80 -22.98
C GLY A 87 -9.85 10.83 -21.84
N SER A 88 -8.64 10.80 -21.26
CA SER A 88 -8.28 9.79 -20.23
C SER A 88 -8.56 10.26 -18.79
N PHE A 89 -8.16 11.49 -18.45
CA PHE A 89 -8.25 12.01 -17.08
C PHE A 89 -9.69 12.21 -16.58
N ASP A 90 -10.57 12.77 -17.41
CA ASP A 90 -11.96 13.02 -17.01
C ASP A 90 -12.74 11.72 -16.87
N ASN A 91 -12.58 10.78 -17.80
CA ASN A 91 -13.30 9.51 -17.76
C ASN A 91 -12.91 8.69 -16.50
N ASN A 92 -11.63 8.69 -16.13
CA ASN A 92 -11.15 7.98 -14.93
C ASN A 92 -11.66 8.62 -13.62
N LYS A 93 -11.87 9.95 -13.61
CA LYS A 93 -12.49 10.67 -12.47
C LYS A 93 -13.98 10.34 -12.31
N TYR A 94 -14.73 10.23 -13.40
CA TYR A 94 -16.15 9.85 -13.34
C TYR A 94 -16.34 8.39 -12.89
N ILE A 95 -15.52 7.47 -13.40
CA ILE A 95 -15.54 6.04 -13.02
C ILE A 95 -15.23 5.88 -11.53
N SER A 96 -14.18 6.54 -11.03
CA SER A 96 -13.78 6.46 -9.61
C SER A 96 -14.83 7.06 -8.66
N THR A 97 -15.48 8.17 -9.04
CA THR A 97 -16.58 8.75 -8.24
C THR A 97 -17.78 7.81 -8.16
N ARG A 98 -18.15 7.16 -9.28
CA ARG A 98 -19.26 6.19 -9.29
C ARG A 98 -18.93 4.97 -8.44
N GLN A 99 -17.74 4.41 -8.60
CA GLN A 99 -17.27 3.28 -7.79
C GLN A 99 -17.29 3.62 -6.29
N PHE A 100 -16.87 4.83 -5.93
CA PHE A 100 -16.95 5.30 -4.55
C PHE A 100 -18.38 5.32 -4.00
N GLN A 101 -19.35 5.84 -4.77
CA GLN A 101 -20.76 5.82 -4.36
C GLN A 101 -21.31 4.40 -4.23
N GLU A 102 -20.93 3.49 -5.15
CA GLU A 102 -21.31 2.08 -5.10
C GLU A 102 -20.74 1.38 -3.85
N ILE A 103 -19.50 1.70 -3.44
CA ILE A 103 -18.89 1.19 -2.20
C ILE A 103 -19.69 1.68 -0.98
N LEU A 104 -19.94 2.99 -0.88
CA LEU A 104 -20.69 3.55 0.24
C LEU A 104 -22.13 3.03 0.34
N ALA A 105 -22.75 2.69 -0.79
CA ALA A 105 -24.08 2.12 -0.83
C ALA A 105 -24.12 0.62 -0.47
N SER A 106 -23.03 -0.11 -0.67
CA SER A 106 -22.98 -1.56 -0.53
C SER A 106 -22.28 -2.06 0.73
N GLN A 107 -21.44 -1.24 1.37
CA GLN A 107 -20.67 -1.62 2.55
C GLN A 107 -21.10 -0.86 3.80
N LYS A 108 -21.01 -1.52 4.95
CA LYS A 108 -21.23 -0.87 6.24
C LYS A 108 -20.02 0.01 6.60
N PRO A 109 -20.24 1.17 7.25
CA PRO A 109 -19.15 2.03 7.75
C PRO A 109 -18.11 1.26 8.58
N GLU A 110 -18.55 0.32 9.41
CA GLU A 110 -17.68 -0.46 10.29
C GLU A 110 -16.77 -1.41 9.50
N ASP A 111 -17.25 -1.96 8.38
CA ASP A 111 -16.46 -2.84 7.50
C ASP A 111 -15.38 -2.03 6.77
N ILE A 112 -15.73 -0.83 6.29
CA ILE A 112 -14.78 0.12 5.67
C ILE A 112 -13.73 0.53 6.70
N ARG A 113 -14.16 0.87 7.92
CA ARG A 113 -13.28 1.22 9.04
C ARG A 113 -12.32 0.09 9.36
N GLU A 114 -12.81 -1.14 9.51
CA GLU A 114 -11.97 -2.29 9.81
C GLU A 114 -10.94 -2.55 8.69
N ALA A 115 -11.37 -2.49 7.43
CA ALA A 115 -10.49 -2.67 6.28
C ALA A 115 -9.41 -1.58 6.19
N LEU A 116 -9.76 -0.31 6.44
CA LEU A 116 -8.81 0.80 6.47
C LEU A 116 -7.73 0.58 7.55
N TRP A 117 -8.15 0.20 8.76
CA TRP A 117 -7.21 -0.03 9.86
C TRP A 117 -6.32 -1.27 9.64
N LYS A 118 -6.83 -2.32 8.98
CA LYS A 118 -6.03 -3.48 8.56
C LYS A 118 -4.95 -3.08 7.55
N MET A 119 -5.27 -2.19 6.61
CA MET A 119 -4.32 -1.69 5.62
C MET A 119 -3.11 -0.97 6.24
N MET A 120 -3.27 -0.32 7.40
CA MET A 120 -2.20 0.43 8.06
C MET A 120 -1.07 -0.45 8.61
N LYS A 121 -1.34 -1.70 9.02
CA LYS A 121 -0.32 -2.61 9.58
C LYS A 121 0.57 -1.94 10.65
N HIS A 122 1.87 -1.78 10.41
CA HIS A 122 2.81 -1.12 11.32
C HIS A 122 3.08 0.35 10.99
N ASP A 123 2.46 0.90 9.95
CA ASP A 123 2.64 2.30 9.59
C ASP A 123 2.06 3.26 10.62
N HIS A 124 2.67 4.45 10.66
CA HIS A 124 2.01 5.60 11.23
C HIS A 124 0.71 5.90 10.44
N PRO A 125 -0.46 6.02 11.08
CA PRO A 125 -1.73 6.24 10.39
C PRO A 125 -1.71 7.46 9.45
N ASP A 126 -1.12 8.59 9.89
CA ASP A 126 -0.97 9.78 9.04
C ASP A 126 -0.07 9.53 7.83
N ALA A 127 0.96 8.67 7.95
CA ALA A 127 1.85 8.38 6.84
C ALA A 127 1.13 7.62 5.71
N LEU A 128 0.15 6.77 6.02
CA LEU A 128 -0.71 6.14 5.02
C LEU A 128 -1.59 7.20 4.34
N VAL A 129 -2.31 8.00 5.13
CA VAL A 129 -3.26 9.02 4.63
C VAL A 129 -2.54 10.07 3.75
N LEU A 130 -1.34 10.50 4.15
CA LEU A 130 -0.52 11.45 3.39
C LEU A 130 -0.12 10.94 2.00
N ARG A 131 0.00 9.62 1.77
CA ARG A 131 0.28 9.09 0.43
C ARG A 131 -0.82 9.42 -0.55
N PHE A 132 -2.07 9.26 -0.12
CA PHE A 132 -3.24 9.56 -0.94
C PHE A 132 -3.36 11.06 -1.20
N LEU A 133 -3.05 11.90 -0.21
CA LEU A 133 -2.98 13.35 -0.42
C LEU A 133 -1.93 13.73 -1.46
N ARG A 134 -0.69 13.23 -1.33
CA ARG A 134 0.37 13.53 -2.31
C ARG A 134 0.02 13.01 -3.71
N ALA A 135 -0.48 11.79 -3.82
CA ALA A 135 -0.89 11.17 -5.09
C ALA A 135 -2.05 11.91 -5.78
N ARG A 136 -2.82 12.71 -5.04
CA ARG A 136 -3.89 13.56 -5.58
C ARG A 136 -3.60 15.04 -5.46
N LYS A 137 -2.31 15.41 -5.42
CA LYS A 137 -1.83 16.81 -5.42
C LYS A 137 -2.53 17.65 -4.35
N TRP A 138 -2.74 17.04 -3.18
CA TRP A 138 -3.40 17.61 -2.02
C TRP A 138 -4.89 17.98 -2.25
N ASN A 139 -5.55 17.37 -3.23
CA ASN A 139 -7.01 17.44 -3.39
C ASN A 139 -7.68 16.42 -2.44
N ILE A 140 -8.46 16.93 -1.49
CA ILE A 140 -9.04 16.13 -0.40
C ILE A 140 -10.06 15.13 -0.93
N ASP A 141 -11.00 15.56 -1.78
CA ASP A 141 -12.09 14.72 -2.28
C ASP A 141 -11.54 13.57 -3.13
N GLN A 142 -10.59 13.87 -4.03
CA GLN A 142 -9.94 12.86 -4.85
C GLN A 142 -9.09 11.89 -4.03
N ALA A 143 -8.42 12.39 -2.97
CA ALA A 143 -7.66 11.55 -2.06
C ALA A 143 -8.56 10.59 -1.29
N LEU A 144 -9.72 11.06 -0.81
CA LEU A 144 -10.73 10.23 -0.13
C LEU A 144 -11.28 9.15 -1.06
N VAL A 145 -11.71 9.53 -2.27
CA VAL A 145 -12.24 8.60 -3.28
C VAL A 145 -11.21 7.50 -3.59
N MET A 146 -9.95 7.89 -3.79
CA MET A 146 -8.86 6.95 -4.06
C MET A 146 -8.60 6.03 -2.87
N LEU A 147 -8.55 6.55 -1.64
CA LEU A 147 -8.31 5.78 -0.43
C LEU A 147 -9.39 4.72 -0.21
N ILE A 148 -10.67 5.10 -0.24
CA ILE A 148 -11.77 4.16 -0.02
C ILE A 148 -11.84 3.12 -1.14
N SER A 149 -11.55 3.51 -2.38
CA SER A 149 -11.45 2.56 -3.49
C SER A 149 -10.32 1.55 -3.30
N ALA A 150 -9.15 1.99 -2.84
CA ALA A 150 -8.00 1.13 -2.56
C ALA A 150 -8.27 0.17 -1.39
N VAL A 151 -8.90 0.67 -0.32
CA VAL A 151 -9.33 -0.14 0.84
C VAL A 151 -10.32 -1.23 0.39
N ASN A 152 -11.33 -0.88 -0.41
CA ASN A 152 -12.28 -1.85 -0.94
C ASN A 152 -11.61 -2.86 -1.89
N TRP A 153 -10.71 -2.42 -2.78
CA TRP A 153 -9.97 -3.33 -3.66
C TRP A 153 -9.15 -4.35 -2.86
N ARG A 154 -8.46 -3.88 -1.81
CA ARG A 154 -7.67 -4.71 -0.90
C ARG A 154 -8.55 -5.75 -0.20
N HIS A 155 -9.69 -5.31 0.34
CA HIS A 155 -10.59 -6.15 1.14
C HIS A 155 -11.38 -7.11 0.26
N SER A 156 -12.08 -6.61 -0.75
CA SER A 156 -13.12 -7.34 -1.48
C SER A 156 -12.58 -8.06 -2.72
N LYS A 157 -11.70 -7.41 -3.50
CA LYS A 157 -11.18 -7.98 -4.75
C LYS A 157 -9.99 -8.89 -4.50
N MET A 158 -8.93 -8.37 -3.87
CA MET A 158 -7.70 -9.14 -3.65
C MET A 158 -7.68 -9.95 -2.36
N LYS A 159 -8.58 -9.65 -1.41
CA LYS A 159 -8.67 -10.32 -0.10
C LYS A 159 -7.31 -10.41 0.60
N VAL A 160 -6.54 -9.33 0.55
CA VAL A 160 -5.12 -9.33 0.89
C VAL A 160 -4.87 -9.89 2.29
N ASP A 161 -5.60 -9.38 3.29
CA ASP A 161 -5.40 -9.77 4.69
C ASP A 161 -6.12 -11.07 5.07
N GLN A 162 -7.16 -11.46 4.33
CA GLN A 162 -8.01 -12.62 4.66
C GLN A 162 -7.52 -13.90 4.00
N ASP A 163 -6.76 -13.76 2.92
CA ASP A 163 -6.36 -14.85 2.05
C ASP A 163 -4.86 -14.74 1.69
N ILE A 164 -4.47 -13.80 0.83
CA ILE A 164 -3.09 -13.75 0.27
C ILE A 164 -2.02 -13.77 1.37
N MET A 165 -2.09 -12.85 2.33
CA MET A 165 -1.08 -12.73 3.38
C MET A 165 -1.29 -13.74 4.52
N LYS A 166 -2.53 -14.14 4.77
CA LYS A 166 -2.87 -15.12 5.82
C LYS A 166 -2.36 -16.51 5.47
N ASN A 167 -2.52 -16.91 4.20
CA ASN A 167 -2.17 -18.24 3.70
C ASN A 167 -0.73 -18.27 3.16
N GLY A 168 -0.33 -17.24 2.40
CA GLY A 168 1.02 -17.09 1.87
C GLY A 168 1.57 -18.34 1.17
N GLU A 169 2.88 -18.54 1.27
CA GLU A 169 3.57 -19.67 0.64
C GLU A 169 3.19 -21.01 1.27
N ALA A 170 2.99 -21.07 2.59
CA ALA A 170 2.62 -22.31 3.28
C ALA A 170 1.23 -22.82 2.91
N GLY A 171 0.25 -21.91 2.76
CA GLY A 171 -1.08 -22.26 2.28
C GLY A 171 -1.04 -22.76 0.83
N ALA A 172 -0.26 -22.10 -0.03
CA ALA A 172 -0.05 -22.57 -1.39
C ALA A 172 0.63 -23.97 -1.44
N ALA A 173 1.56 -24.26 -0.53
CA ALA A 173 2.19 -25.57 -0.40
C ALA A 173 1.25 -26.66 0.12
N ASP A 174 0.31 -26.31 1.01
CA ASP A 174 -0.75 -27.23 1.43
C ASP A 174 -1.72 -27.49 0.28
N ASP A 175 -2.18 -26.44 -0.41
CA ASP A 175 -3.07 -26.55 -1.57
C ASP A 175 -2.45 -27.41 -2.69
N GLU A 176 -1.16 -27.21 -3.02
CA GLU A 176 -0.43 -28.01 -4.02
C GLU A 176 -0.49 -29.52 -3.72
N LYS A 177 -0.48 -29.90 -2.44
CA LYS A 177 -0.49 -31.31 -2.01
C LYS A 177 -1.92 -31.84 -1.84
N ASN A 178 -2.72 -31.09 -1.09
CA ASN A 178 -3.96 -31.54 -0.46
C ASN A 178 -5.22 -30.84 -0.99
N GLY A 179 -5.07 -29.76 -1.76
CA GLY A 179 -6.18 -29.00 -2.32
C GLY A 179 -7.00 -29.78 -3.35
N ASP A 180 -8.21 -29.28 -3.60
CA ASP A 180 -9.03 -29.73 -4.74
C ASP A 180 -8.36 -29.40 -6.07
N THR A 181 -8.95 -29.82 -7.19
CA THR A 181 -8.37 -29.61 -8.53
C THR A 181 -7.98 -28.14 -8.81
N THR A 182 -8.79 -27.18 -8.35
CA THR A 182 -8.57 -25.75 -8.59
C THR A 182 -7.51 -25.22 -7.64
N SER A 183 -7.66 -25.45 -6.33
CA SER A 183 -6.69 -25.01 -5.31
C SER A 183 -5.32 -25.60 -5.57
N LYS A 184 -5.23 -26.88 -5.92
CA LYS A 184 -3.98 -27.56 -6.27
C LYS A 184 -3.24 -26.87 -7.40
N LYS A 185 -3.97 -26.50 -8.46
CA LYS A 185 -3.38 -25.76 -9.59
C LYS A 185 -2.90 -24.37 -9.16
N LEU A 186 -3.73 -23.61 -8.44
CA LEU A 186 -3.38 -22.26 -7.98
C LEU A 186 -2.18 -22.28 -7.01
N GLY A 187 -2.15 -23.23 -6.07
CA GLY A 187 -1.05 -23.44 -5.14
C GLY A 187 0.25 -23.79 -5.86
N ALA A 188 0.20 -24.74 -6.81
CA ALA A 188 1.35 -25.10 -7.64
C ALA A 188 1.85 -23.93 -8.50
N ASP A 189 0.93 -23.20 -9.15
CA ASP A 189 1.28 -22.02 -9.97
C ASP A 189 1.92 -20.93 -9.11
N PHE A 190 1.42 -20.69 -7.89
CA PHE A 190 1.93 -19.69 -6.96
C PHE A 190 3.32 -20.07 -6.47
N LEU A 191 3.51 -21.31 -6.04
CA LEU A 191 4.83 -21.80 -5.62
C LEU A 191 5.83 -21.84 -6.77
N LYS A 192 5.38 -22.11 -8.00
CA LYS A 192 6.24 -21.99 -9.18
C LYS A 192 6.74 -20.56 -9.36
N GLN A 193 5.94 -19.52 -9.06
CA GLN A 193 6.43 -18.13 -9.04
C GLN A 193 7.58 -17.97 -8.06
N CYS A 194 7.39 -18.41 -6.81
CA CYS A 194 8.39 -18.28 -5.76
C CYS A 194 9.66 -19.09 -6.10
N ARG A 195 9.52 -20.38 -6.44
CA ARG A 195 10.64 -21.28 -6.76
C ARG A 195 11.47 -20.83 -7.96
N SER A 196 10.86 -20.16 -8.94
CA SER A 196 11.52 -19.83 -10.22
C SER A 196 12.69 -18.84 -10.10
N GLY A 197 12.75 -18.04 -9.04
CA GLY A 197 13.71 -16.93 -8.94
C GLY A 197 13.51 -15.84 -9.99
N LYS A 198 12.33 -15.79 -10.65
CA LYS A 198 12.01 -14.75 -11.63
C LYS A 198 11.74 -13.39 -10.98
N SER A 199 11.29 -13.39 -9.73
CA SER A 199 10.98 -12.21 -8.92
C SER A 199 11.44 -12.48 -7.50
N PHE A 200 12.31 -11.65 -6.96
CA PHE A 200 12.78 -11.79 -5.58
C PHE A 200 13.19 -10.44 -5.00
N LEU A 201 13.19 -10.37 -3.67
CA LEU A 201 13.65 -9.21 -2.91
C LEU A 201 15.08 -9.48 -2.46
N HIS A 202 15.99 -8.55 -2.71
CA HIS A 202 17.34 -8.61 -2.17
C HIS A 202 17.96 -7.22 -2.13
N GLY A 203 18.55 -6.89 -1.00
CA GLY A 203 19.30 -5.66 -0.83
C GLY A 203 18.45 -4.38 -0.80
N ILE A 204 19.16 -3.25 -0.86
CA ILE A 204 18.59 -1.91 -0.72
C ILE A 204 19.31 -0.90 -1.62
N ASP A 205 18.58 0.12 -2.06
CA ASP A 205 19.17 1.27 -2.77
C ASP A 205 19.97 2.19 -1.83
N LYS A 206 20.55 3.26 -2.36
CA LYS A 206 21.27 4.28 -1.57
C LYS A 206 20.39 5.06 -0.61
N ALA A 207 19.08 5.15 -0.86
CA ALA A 207 18.10 5.70 0.09
C ALA A 207 17.71 4.66 1.17
N GLY A 208 18.12 3.41 0.97
CA GLY A 208 17.86 2.24 1.80
C GLY A 208 16.45 1.69 1.68
N ARG A 209 15.86 1.80 0.49
CA ARG A 209 14.60 1.16 0.11
C ARG A 209 14.88 -0.26 -0.39
N PRO A 210 14.11 -1.28 0.03
CA PRO A 210 14.20 -2.64 -0.50
C PRO A 210 14.13 -2.69 -2.03
N ILE A 211 14.85 -3.65 -2.62
CA ILE A 211 14.87 -3.86 -4.07
C ILE A 211 14.19 -5.18 -4.39
N CYS A 212 13.23 -5.13 -5.32
CA CYS A 212 12.66 -6.28 -6.00
C CYS A 212 13.28 -6.41 -7.39
N VAL A 213 13.94 -7.54 -7.65
CA VAL A 213 14.51 -7.86 -8.96
C VAL A 213 13.53 -8.76 -9.70
N VAL A 214 13.18 -8.38 -10.92
CA VAL A 214 12.34 -9.14 -11.86
C VAL A 214 13.16 -9.49 -13.10
N LYS A 215 13.51 -10.77 -13.26
CA LYS A 215 14.22 -11.31 -14.43
C LYS A 215 13.24 -11.56 -15.57
N ALA A 216 13.10 -10.59 -16.46
CA ALA A 216 12.07 -10.62 -17.50
C ALA A 216 12.21 -11.84 -18.44
N ARG A 217 13.44 -12.30 -18.71
CA ARG A 217 13.71 -13.51 -19.54
C ARG A 217 13.05 -14.80 -19.01
N LEU A 218 12.76 -14.87 -17.71
CA LEU A 218 12.16 -16.04 -17.08
C LEU A 218 10.63 -15.99 -17.09
N HIS A 219 10.03 -14.87 -17.51
CA HIS A 219 8.57 -14.74 -17.57
C HIS A 219 8.01 -15.32 -18.87
N LYS A 220 6.92 -16.07 -18.77
CA LYS A 220 6.09 -16.51 -19.88
C LYS A 220 4.62 -16.36 -19.49
N ALA A 221 3.85 -15.66 -20.32
CA ALA A 221 2.50 -15.23 -19.96
C ALA A 221 1.49 -16.40 -19.85
N ASP A 222 1.75 -17.52 -20.52
CA ASP A 222 0.87 -18.68 -20.59
C ASP A 222 1.18 -19.77 -19.54
N GLU A 223 2.25 -19.61 -18.76
CA GLU A 223 2.66 -20.61 -17.78
C GLU A 223 1.88 -20.60 -16.47
N GLN A 224 1.09 -19.56 -16.20
CA GLN A 224 0.27 -19.42 -14.98
C GLN A 224 -1.06 -18.74 -15.27
N SER A 225 -2.05 -18.96 -14.41
CA SER A 225 -3.30 -18.17 -14.46
C SER A 225 -3.03 -16.69 -14.15
N LEU A 226 -3.85 -15.81 -14.76
CA LEU A 226 -3.82 -14.38 -14.46
C LEU A 226 -4.04 -14.11 -12.97
N GLU A 227 -4.98 -14.82 -12.36
CA GLU A 227 -5.25 -14.74 -10.92
C GLU A 227 -3.98 -15.00 -10.09
N THR A 228 -3.20 -16.03 -10.44
CA THR A 228 -1.97 -16.35 -9.71
C THR A 228 -0.92 -15.26 -9.86
N LEU A 229 -0.77 -14.71 -11.07
CA LEU A 229 0.15 -13.59 -11.34
C LEU A 229 -0.23 -12.34 -10.54
N GLU A 230 -1.52 -11.98 -10.53
CA GLU A 230 -2.03 -10.84 -9.76
C GLU A 230 -1.82 -11.05 -8.25
N ARG A 231 -2.16 -12.24 -7.72
CA ARG A 231 -1.98 -12.58 -6.30
C ARG A 231 -0.52 -12.58 -5.87
N HIS A 232 0.38 -13.16 -6.67
CA HIS A 232 1.81 -13.17 -6.37
C HIS A 232 2.43 -11.76 -6.43
N THR A 233 1.97 -10.93 -7.37
CA THR A 233 2.39 -9.52 -7.44
C THR A 233 2.01 -8.78 -6.16
N VAL A 234 0.76 -8.92 -5.70
CA VAL A 234 0.29 -8.31 -4.44
C VAL A 234 1.05 -8.87 -3.24
N TYR A 235 1.25 -10.19 -3.17
CA TYR A 235 2.06 -10.83 -2.12
C TYR A 235 3.47 -10.21 -2.04
N THR A 236 4.12 -9.98 -3.19
CA THR A 236 5.45 -9.38 -3.26
C THR A 236 5.45 -7.93 -2.76
N ILE A 237 4.49 -7.11 -3.21
CA ILE A 237 4.32 -5.71 -2.77
C ILE A 237 4.04 -5.62 -1.26
N GLU A 238 3.23 -6.53 -0.73
CA GLU A 238 2.85 -6.57 0.69
C GLU A 238 3.98 -7.04 1.61
N THR A 239 4.94 -7.77 1.05
CA THR A 239 6.08 -8.31 1.81
C THR A 239 7.14 -7.23 2.06
N THR A 240 7.42 -6.38 1.07
CA THR A 240 8.27 -5.19 1.29
C THR A 240 7.84 -4.05 0.36
N ARG A 241 7.84 -2.80 0.85
CA ARG A 241 7.72 -1.63 -0.04
C ARG A 241 9.02 -1.49 -0.82
N LEU A 242 8.92 -1.39 -2.14
CA LEU A 242 10.00 -1.79 -3.02
C LEU A 242 10.32 -0.79 -4.13
N ASN A 243 11.59 -0.74 -4.49
CA ASN A 243 12.04 -0.39 -5.84
C ASN A 243 11.95 -1.63 -6.72
N ILE A 244 11.82 -1.43 -8.03
CA ILE A 244 11.81 -2.55 -8.97
C ILE A 244 13.00 -2.42 -9.91
N ILE A 245 13.74 -3.51 -10.10
CA ILE A 245 14.68 -3.68 -11.20
C ILE A 245 14.06 -4.69 -12.15
N PHE A 246 13.68 -4.26 -13.35
CA PHE A 246 13.40 -5.18 -14.45
C PHE A 246 14.72 -5.49 -15.15
N ASP A 247 15.30 -6.65 -14.85
CA ASP A 247 16.44 -7.19 -15.59
C ASP A 247 15.96 -7.72 -16.95
N MET A 248 16.28 -6.97 -17.99
CA MET A 248 15.92 -7.25 -19.37
C MET A 248 17.00 -8.04 -20.12
N THR A 249 18.05 -8.49 -19.43
CA THR A 249 19.09 -9.33 -20.02
C THR A 249 18.47 -10.63 -20.53
N GLY A 250 18.60 -10.88 -21.84
CA GLY A 250 18.01 -12.03 -22.52
C GLY A 250 16.51 -11.91 -22.79
N PHE A 251 15.91 -10.72 -22.62
CA PHE A 251 14.49 -10.50 -22.92
C PHE A 251 14.19 -10.66 -24.41
N THR A 252 13.06 -11.31 -24.70
CA THR A 252 12.49 -11.44 -26.05
C THR A 252 11.00 -11.08 -26.03
N LEU A 253 10.38 -10.93 -27.20
CA LEU A 253 8.93 -10.65 -27.30
C LEU A 253 8.06 -11.76 -26.68
N ALA A 254 8.54 -13.00 -26.62
CA ALA A 254 7.83 -14.11 -25.97
C ALA A 254 7.68 -13.91 -24.46
N ASN A 255 8.51 -13.06 -23.85
CA ASN A 255 8.45 -12.72 -22.43
C ASN A 255 7.50 -11.55 -22.13
N MET A 256 6.99 -10.85 -23.15
CA MET A 256 6.18 -9.66 -22.92
C MET A 256 4.77 -10.04 -22.48
N ASP A 257 4.36 -9.54 -21.33
CA ASP A 257 3.03 -9.71 -20.77
C ASP A 257 2.42 -8.35 -20.43
N TYR A 258 1.56 -7.86 -21.33
CA TYR A 258 0.89 -6.57 -21.16
C TYR A 258 -0.17 -6.59 -20.04
N HIS A 259 -0.73 -7.76 -19.70
CA HIS A 259 -1.68 -7.85 -18.60
C HIS A 259 -0.95 -7.63 -17.27
N SER A 260 0.12 -8.38 -17.02
CA SER A 260 0.94 -8.23 -15.81
C SER A 260 1.47 -6.81 -15.66
N VAL A 261 1.94 -6.17 -16.74
CA VAL A 261 2.36 -4.77 -16.72
C VAL A 261 1.21 -3.84 -16.33
N LYS A 262 0.03 -3.96 -16.94
CA LYS A 262 -1.14 -3.12 -16.60
C LYS A 262 -1.58 -3.33 -15.15
N PHE A 263 -1.52 -4.55 -14.65
CA PHE A 263 -1.84 -4.85 -13.26
C PHE A 263 -0.85 -4.22 -12.28
N MET A 264 0.46 -4.28 -12.57
CA MET A 264 1.48 -3.58 -11.77
C MET A 264 1.26 -2.07 -11.78
N ILE A 265 0.93 -1.48 -12.93
CA ILE A 265 0.57 -0.05 -13.04
C ILE A 265 -0.64 0.26 -12.14
N GLN A 266 -1.71 -0.53 -12.24
CA GLN A 266 -2.89 -0.37 -11.39
C GLN A 266 -2.53 -0.45 -9.90
N CYS A 267 -1.66 -1.39 -9.51
CA CYS A 267 -1.20 -1.51 -8.14
C CYS A 267 -0.54 -0.20 -7.66
N PHE A 268 0.44 0.33 -8.38
CA PHE A 268 1.21 1.49 -7.90
C PHE A 268 0.50 2.85 -8.09
N GLU A 269 -0.42 2.98 -9.06
CA GLU A 269 -1.14 4.23 -9.31
C GLU A 269 -2.47 4.36 -8.56
N ALA A 270 -3.12 3.24 -8.24
CA ALA A 270 -4.45 3.23 -7.62
C ALA A 270 -4.45 2.69 -6.18
N ASN A 271 -3.74 1.60 -5.93
CA ASN A 271 -3.92 0.82 -4.69
C ASN A 271 -2.76 0.97 -3.68
N TYR A 272 -1.56 1.28 -4.17
CA TYR A 272 -0.32 1.48 -3.40
C TYR A 272 0.37 2.79 -3.79
N PRO A 273 -0.35 3.94 -3.76
CA PRO A 273 0.25 5.22 -4.12
C PRO A 273 1.48 5.50 -3.27
N GLU A 274 2.45 6.18 -3.87
CA GLU A 274 3.66 6.66 -3.18
C GLU A 274 4.46 5.55 -2.49
N SER A 275 4.25 4.28 -2.86
CA SER A 275 4.99 3.12 -2.31
C SER A 275 6.11 2.64 -3.24
N LEU A 276 6.07 3.04 -4.51
CA LEU A 276 7.12 2.79 -5.51
C LEU A 276 8.14 3.94 -5.49
N GLY A 277 9.41 3.61 -5.20
CA GLY A 277 10.51 4.57 -5.22
C GLY A 277 10.99 4.85 -6.64
N VAL A 278 11.72 3.90 -7.23
CA VAL A 278 12.19 3.93 -8.63
C VAL A 278 11.95 2.59 -9.33
N VAL A 279 11.83 2.64 -10.66
CA VAL A 279 11.82 1.48 -11.55
C VAL A 279 13.05 1.56 -12.44
N LEU A 280 13.97 0.61 -12.30
CA LEU A 280 15.15 0.50 -13.14
C LEU A 280 14.87 -0.55 -14.22
N VAL A 281 14.74 -0.11 -15.47
CA VAL A 281 14.70 -1.01 -16.63
C VAL A 281 16.15 -1.21 -17.07
N HIS A 282 16.71 -2.36 -16.70
CA HIS A 282 18.13 -2.66 -16.79
C HIS A 282 18.44 -3.54 -17.99
N ASN A 283 19.48 -3.20 -18.77
CA ASN A 283 19.94 -3.97 -19.93
C ASN A 283 18.84 -4.23 -20.98
N ALA A 284 17.97 -3.23 -21.24
CA ALA A 284 16.88 -3.36 -22.20
C ALA A 284 17.38 -3.49 -23.65
N PRO A 285 16.90 -4.49 -24.42
CA PRO A 285 17.25 -4.59 -25.83
C PRO A 285 16.64 -3.43 -26.63
N TRP A 286 17.24 -3.10 -27.76
CA TRP A 286 16.81 -1.96 -28.61
C TRP A 286 15.31 -2.00 -28.95
N LEU A 287 14.75 -3.20 -29.17
CA LEU A 287 13.33 -3.40 -29.49
C LEU A 287 12.40 -2.90 -28.38
N PHE A 288 12.88 -2.88 -27.12
CA PHE A 288 12.08 -2.46 -25.97
C PHE A 288 11.71 -0.97 -26.03
N GLN A 289 12.41 -0.16 -26.83
CA GLN A 289 12.01 1.24 -27.05
C GLN A 289 10.61 1.38 -27.65
N GLY A 290 10.21 0.44 -28.53
CA GLY A 290 8.85 0.40 -29.07
C GLY A 290 7.82 0.02 -28.00
N ILE A 291 8.12 -1.00 -27.20
CA ILE A 291 7.29 -1.46 -26.08
C ILE A 291 7.13 -0.35 -25.04
N TRP A 292 8.22 0.33 -24.68
CA TRP A 292 8.19 1.42 -23.73
C TRP A 292 7.30 2.57 -24.19
N ARG A 293 7.28 2.90 -25.49
CA ARG A 293 6.36 3.93 -26.03
C ARG A 293 4.90 3.58 -25.76
N ILE A 294 4.54 2.29 -25.84
CA ILE A 294 3.21 1.79 -25.53
C ILE A 294 2.94 1.90 -24.02
N ILE A 295 3.83 1.34 -23.19
CA ILE A 295 3.69 1.32 -21.72
C ILE A 295 3.61 2.74 -21.16
N ARG A 296 4.45 3.66 -21.65
CA ARG A 296 4.47 5.06 -21.23
C ARG A 296 3.14 5.76 -21.49
N GLY A 297 2.38 5.35 -22.50
CA GLY A 297 1.03 5.85 -22.75
C GLY A 297 -0.02 5.41 -21.72
N TRP A 298 0.29 4.41 -20.89
CA TRP A 298 -0.58 3.92 -19.81
C TRP A 298 -0.24 4.52 -18.45
N LEU A 299 0.98 5.02 -18.29
CA LEU A 299 1.47 5.55 -17.03
C LEU A 299 1.04 6.99 -16.81
N ASP A 300 0.67 7.30 -15.58
CA ASP A 300 0.56 8.68 -15.13
C ASP A 300 1.97 9.35 -15.14
N PRO A 301 2.06 10.67 -15.34
CA PRO A 301 3.35 11.35 -15.45
C PRO A 301 4.27 11.19 -14.23
N ILE A 302 3.71 11.01 -13.02
CA ILE A 302 4.48 10.83 -11.78
C ILE A 302 5.13 9.46 -11.77
N VAL A 303 4.41 8.38 -12.09
CA VAL A 303 5.01 7.04 -12.19
C VAL A 303 5.94 6.94 -13.39
N ALA A 304 5.60 7.51 -14.54
CA ALA A 304 6.49 7.54 -15.70
C ALA A 304 7.85 8.21 -15.40
N ALA A 305 7.86 9.25 -14.55
CA ALA A 305 9.09 9.93 -14.12
C ALA A 305 9.98 9.09 -13.18
N LYS A 306 9.44 8.01 -12.59
CA LYS A 306 10.21 7.08 -11.73
C LYS A 306 10.91 5.98 -12.54
N VAL A 307 10.66 5.89 -13.85
CA VAL A 307 11.26 4.88 -14.72
C VAL A 307 12.60 5.37 -15.25
N HIS A 308 13.67 4.66 -14.94
CA HIS A 308 15.03 4.95 -15.39
C HIS A 308 15.56 3.77 -16.19
N PHE A 309 16.20 4.07 -17.32
CA PHE A 309 16.88 3.07 -18.13
C PHE A 309 18.35 3.01 -17.74
N THR A 310 18.84 1.81 -17.41
CA THR A 310 20.24 1.58 -17.06
C THR A 310 20.83 0.53 -17.97
N ASN A 311 22.10 0.70 -18.31
CA ASN A 311 22.88 -0.28 -19.05
C ASN A 311 24.10 -0.61 -18.20
N ASN A 312 24.42 -1.90 -18.06
CA ASN A 312 25.51 -2.44 -17.24
C ASN A 312 25.53 -1.92 -15.78
N SER A 313 26.45 -2.44 -14.97
CA SER A 313 26.52 -2.09 -13.56
C SER A 313 26.82 -0.61 -13.30
N ALA A 314 27.43 0.12 -14.23
CA ALA A 314 27.68 1.56 -14.06
C ALA A 314 26.36 2.35 -13.91
N GLY A 315 25.32 2.01 -14.69
CA GLY A 315 24.01 2.65 -14.54
C GLY A 315 23.32 2.30 -13.23
N LEU A 316 23.46 1.07 -12.74
CA LEU A 316 22.90 0.65 -11.44
C LEU A 316 23.60 1.34 -10.26
N ARG A 317 24.90 1.63 -10.38
CA ARG A 317 25.70 2.33 -9.35
C ARG A 317 25.22 3.75 -9.08
N GLU A 318 24.39 4.36 -9.92
CA GLU A 318 23.74 5.64 -9.60
C GLU A 318 22.77 5.49 -8.43
N PHE A 319 22.07 4.35 -8.36
CA PHE A 319 20.99 4.08 -7.41
C PHE A 319 21.40 3.15 -6.26
N ILE A 320 22.33 2.22 -6.49
CA ILE A 320 22.71 1.15 -5.56
C ILE A 320 24.20 1.29 -5.24
N GLN A 321 24.63 0.91 -4.03
CA GLN A 321 26.07 0.89 -3.69
C GLN A 321 26.74 -0.23 -4.51
N PRO A 322 27.95 0.00 -5.08
CA PRO A 322 28.60 -0.99 -5.95
C PRO A 322 28.70 -2.39 -5.34
N GLU A 323 29.01 -2.48 -4.05
CA GLU A 323 29.22 -3.73 -3.29
C GLU A 323 27.91 -4.48 -2.99
N ARG A 324 26.76 -3.90 -3.36
CA ARG A 324 25.39 -4.42 -3.14
C ARG A 324 24.67 -4.76 -4.46
N ILE A 325 25.41 -4.75 -5.57
CA ILE A 325 24.89 -5.17 -6.86
C ILE A 325 25.31 -6.63 -7.04
N ILE A 326 24.33 -7.52 -7.14
CA ILE A 326 24.55 -8.95 -7.33
C ILE A 326 25.22 -9.25 -8.67
N LYS A 327 25.99 -10.34 -8.74
CA LYS A 327 26.63 -10.82 -9.98
C LYS A 327 25.66 -11.00 -11.14
N ASP A 328 24.42 -11.41 -10.85
CA ASP A 328 23.35 -11.55 -11.85
C ASP A 328 22.96 -10.22 -12.53
N LEU A 329 23.37 -9.07 -11.96
CA LEU A 329 23.16 -7.71 -12.48
C LEU A 329 24.50 -7.01 -12.79
N ASP A 330 25.50 -7.78 -13.22
CA ASP A 330 26.85 -7.32 -13.59
C ASP A 330 27.65 -6.66 -12.43
N GLY A 331 27.28 -6.95 -11.18
CA GLY A 331 27.96 -6.45 -9.98
C GLY A 331 28.92 -7.44 -9.33
N ASP A 332 29.39 -7.10 -8.13
CA ASP A 332 30.45 -7.84 -7.41
C ASP A 332 29.91 -8.68 -6.24
N GLU A 333 28.66 -8.47 -5.81
CA GLU A 333 28.08 -9.20 -4.68
C GLU A 333 27.81 -10.66 -5.06
N ASP A 334 28.46 -11.59 -4.34
CA ASP A 334 28.33 -13.03 -4.55
C ASP A 334 27.09 -13.60 -3.86
N TRP A 335 25.92 -13.19 -4.36
CA TRP A 335 24.63 -13.65 -3.87
C TRP A 335 23.81 -14.24 -5.02
N THR A 336 23.12 -15.33 -4.73
CA THR A 336 22.19 -15.98 -5.66
C THR A 336 20.90 -16.35 -4.96
N TYR A 337 19.78 -16.15 -5.68
CA TYR A 337 18.47 -16.50 -5.17
C TYR A 337 18.37 -18.00 -4.90
N LYS A 338 17.93 -18.36 -3.69
CA LYS A 338 17.63 -19.74 -3.29
C LYS A 338 16.28 -19.76 -2.59
N TYR A 339 15.35 -20.52 -3.15
CA TYR A 339 14.06 -20.73 -2.53
C TYR A 339 14.18 -21.75 -1.39
N GLN A 340 13.66 -21.39 -0.22
CA GLN A 340 13.49 -22.28 0.92
C GLN A 340 12.01 -22.58 1.09
N GLU A 341 11.63 -23.85 0.96
CA GLU A 341 10.24 -24.30 1.14
C GLU A 341 9.70 -23.95 2.54
N PRO A 342 8.37 -23.74 2.66
CA PRO A 342 7.71 -23.65 3.96
C PRO A 342 8.02 -24.85 4.85
N ILE A 343 8.29 -24.59 6.13
CA ILE A 343 8.62 -25.61 7.12
C ILE A 343 7.35 -26.01 7.89
N GLU A 344 7.19 -27.30 8.17
CA GLU A 344 6.09 -27.79 8.99
C GLU A 344 6.06 -27.08 10.37
N GLY A 345 4.88 -26.61 10.76
CA GLY A 345 4.67 -25.91 12.03
C GLY A 345 5.09 -24.43 12.06
N GLU A 346 5.71 -23.87 11.01
CA GLU A 346 6.19 -22.48 11.02
C GLU A 346 5.06 -21.43 11.21
N ASN A 347 3.82 -21.83 10.89
CA ASN A 347 2.61 -21.01 10.99
C ASN A 347 1.65 -21.45 12.11
N ASP A 348 2.07 -22.34 13.02
CA ASP A 348 1.18 -22.88 14.06
C ASP A 348 0.59 -21.80 14.98
N ARG A 349 1.28 -20.67 15.16
CA ARG A 349 0.77 -19.52 15.92
C ARG A 349 -0.54 -18.96 15.34
N ILE A 350 -0.80 -19.10 14.05
CA ILE A 350 -2.07 -18.66 13.43
C ILE A 350 -3.28 -19.44 14.00
N LYS A 351 -3.06 -20.67 14.47
CA LYS A 351 -4.09 -21.53 15.07
C LYS A 351 -4.49 -21.08 16.49
N ASP A 352 -3.64 -20.30 17.17
CA ASP A 352 -3.93 -19.73 18.49
C ASP A 352 -4.94 -18.56 18.37
N SER A 353 -6.22 -18.92 18.32
CA SER A 353 -7.33 -17.99 18.19
C SER A 353 -7.54 -17.13 19.44
N THR A 354 -7.17 -17.63 20.62
CA THR A 354 -7.31 -16.92 21.89
C THR A 354 -6.32 -15.76 21.96
N THR A 355 -5.03 -16.00 21.73
CA THR A 355 -4.02 -14.93 21.71
C THR A 355 -4.28 -13.95 20.57
N ARG A 356 -4.64 -14.46 19.38
CA ARG A 356 -5.00 -13.62 18.24
C ARG A 356 -6.15 -12.67 18.58
N SER A 357 -7.24 -13.18 19.15
CA SER A 357 -8.41 -12.36 19.52
C SER A 357 -8.07 -11.31 20.56
N ARG A 358 -7.26 -11.66 21.57
CA ARG A 358 -6.78 -10.69 22.57
C ARG A 358 -5.96 -9.57 21.95
N LEU A 359 -4.98 -9.90 21.11
CA LEU A 359 -4.11 -8.90 20.46
C LEU A 359 -4.88 -8.03 19.46
N LEU A 360 -5.85 -8.60 18.74
CA LEU A 360 -6.75 -7.83 17.88
C LEU A 360 -7.61 -6.86 18.69
N LYS A 361 -8.11 -7.28 19.86
CA LYS A 361 -8.90 -6.41 20.74
C LYS A 361 -8.07 -5.25 21.30
N GLU A 362 -6.87 -5.51 21.81
CA GLU A 362 -5.92 -4.46 22.24
C GLU A 362 -5.67 -3.44 21.12
N ARG A 363 -5.54 -3.92 19.89
CA ARG A 363 -5.32 -3.08 18.72
C ARG A 363 -6.56 -2.26 18.34
N GLN A 364 -7.76 -2.83 18.43
CA GLN A 364 -9.01 -2.11 18.23
C GLN A 364 -9.20 -0.98 19.24
N ASP A 365 -8.78 -1.18 20.49
CA ASP A 365 -8.86 -0.14 21.52
C ASP A 365 -7.88 1.01 21.21
N LEU A 366 -6.69 0.72 20.67
CA LEU A 366 -5.76 1.74 20.18
C LEU A 366 -6.31 2.48 18.94
N TYR A 367 -7.02 1.81 18.04
CA TYR A 367 -7.70 2.48 16.92
C TYR A 367 -8.70 3.51 17.43
N ALA A 368 -9.58 3.12 18.37
CA ALA A 368 -10.57 4.03 18.95
C ALA A 368 -9.90 5.24 19.65
N GLN A 369 -8.80 5.00 20.38
CA GLN A 369 -8.01 6.09 21.00
C GLN A 369 -7.40 7.03 19.96
N PHE A 370 -6.84 6.51 18.86
CA PHE A 370 -6.27 7.34 17.80
C PHE A 370 -7.36 8.15 17.09
N GLU A 371 -8.51 7.56 16.80
CA GLU A 371 -9.65 8.24 16.19
C GLU A 371 -10.18 9.37 17.08
N ASN A 372 -10.38 9.10 18.38
CA ASN A 372 -10.82 10.12 19.34
C ASN A 372 -9.83 11.29 19.42
N ASN A 373 -8.53 10.99 19.53
CA ASN A 373 -7.50 12.03 19.53
C ASN A 373 -7.39 12.76 18.20
N THR A 374 -7.68 12.10 17.08
CA THR A 374 -7.75 12.75 15.78
C THR A 374 -8.94 13.72 15.69
N ARG A 375 -10.10 13.39 16.27
CA ARG A 375 -11.23 14.33 16.40
C ARG A 375 -10.89 15.53 17.27
N ARG A 376 -10.26 15.30 18.44
CA ARG A 376 -9.75 16.38 19.31
C ARG A 376 -8.77 17.26 18.54
N TRP A 377 -7.81 16.65 17.85
CA TRP A 377 -6.83 17.36 17.05
C TRP A 377 -7.52 18.24 16.01
N ILE A 378 -8.46 17.71 15.21
CA ILE A 378 -9.21 18.47 14.20
C ILE A 378 -9.89 19.72 14.80
N ASN A 379 -10.47 19.61 16.00
CA ASN A 379 -11.20 20.69 16.66
C ASN A 379 -10.30 21.71 17.40
N HIS A 380 -9.05 21.35 17.69
CA HIS A 380 -8.06 22.17 18.40
C HIS A 380 -6.83 22.35 17.51
N PRO A 381 -6.86 23.27 16.51
CA PRO A 381 -5.81 23.37 15.50
C PRO A 381 -4.49 23.91 16.04
N ASP A 382 -4.54 24.83 17.01
CA ASP A 382 -3.41 25.63 17.48
C ASP A 382 -3.34 25.69 19.02
N GLY A 383 -2.21 26.12 19.57
CA GLY A 383 -1.97 26.26 21.01
C GLY A 383 -1.29 25.06 21.67
N GLU A 384 -1.05 25.15 22.99
CA GLU A 384 -0.39 24.10 23.79
C GLU A 384 -1.19 22.78 23.76
N GLU A 385 -2.51 22.85 23.89
CA GLU A 385 -3.40 21.70 23.82
C GLU A 385 -3.25 20.92 22.49
N ALA A 386 -3.08 21.63 21.37
CA ALA A 386 -2.87 21.00 20.06
C ALA A 386 -1.54 20.24 19.99
N GLN A 387 -0.50 20.71 20.68
CA GLN A 387 0.80 20.03 20.76
C GLN A 387 0.71 18.77 21.63
N GLU A 388 0.01 18.84 22.76
CA GLU A 388 -0.25 17.70 23.63
C GLU A 388 -1.02 16.59 22.89
N ILE A 389 -2.11 16.94 22.20
CA ILE A 389 -2.89 15.98 21.41
C ILE A 389 -2.03 15.33 20.33
N LYS A 390 -1.15 16.10 19.65
CA LYS A 390 -0.21 15.53 18.67
C LYS A 390 0.73 14.52 19.33
N ALA A 391 1.32 14.85 20.47
CA ALA A 391 2.20 13.93 21.19
C ALA A 391 1.46 12.64 21.63
N GLU A 392 0.20 12.75 22.06
CA GLU A 392 -0.65 11.59 22.36
C GLU A 392 -0.89 10.70 21.13
N ARG A 393 -1.20 11.31 19.97
CA ARG A 393 -1.37 10.58 18.69
C ARG A 393 -0.09 9.85 18.29
N GLU A 394 1.07 10.48 18.41
CA GLU A 394 2.38 9.86 18.11
C GLU A 394 2.66 8.67 19.04
N ASN A 395 2.35 8.80 20.34
CA ASN A 395 2.50 7.71 21.30
C ASN A 395 1.58 6.52 20.94
N ILE A 396 0.32 6.78 20.58
CA ILE A 396 -0.62 5.73 20.14
C ILE A 396 -0.12 5.07 18.84
N ALA A 397 0.36 5.86 17.87
CA ALA A 397 0.92 5.33 16.63
C ALA A 397 2.16 4.44 16.89
N SER A 398 3.03 4.80 17.82
CA SER A 398 4.15 3.95 18.25
C SER A 398 3.66 2.62 18.84
N LYS A 399 2.66 2.65 19.72
CA LYS A 399 2.05 1.44 20.28
C LYS A 399 1.40 0.57 19.20
N LEU A 400 0.76 1.18 18.20
CA LEU A 400 0.21 0.46 17.04
C LEU A 400 1.31 -0.22 16.22
N ARG A 401 2.42 0.46 15.95
CA ARG A 401 3.57 -0.11 15.25
C ARG A 401 4.14 -1.31 16.00
N ASP A 402 4.49 -1.12 17.28
CA ASP A 402 5.15 -2.16 18.08
C ASP A 402 4.19 -3.32 18.37
N GLY A 403 2.89 -3.01 18.56
CA GLY A 403 1.83 -3.99 18.72
C GLY A 403 1.59 -4.84 17.47
N TYR A 404 1.79 -4.30 16.27
CA TYR A 404 1.64 -5.07 15.02
C TYR A 404 2.60 -6.25 14.97
N TRP A 405 3.87 -6.07 15.33
CA TRP A 405 4.87 -7.14 15.28
C TRP A 405 4.63 -8.26 16.30
N ARG A 406 3.93 -7.95 17.40
CA ARG A 406 3.43 -8.99 18.31
C ARG A 406 2.24 -9.78 17.74
N LEU A 407 1.41 -9.12 16.93
CA LEU A 407 0.24 -9.72 16.27
C LEU A 407 0.61 -10.49 14.99
N ASP A 408 1.64 -10.05 14.27
CA ASP A 408 2.04 -10.55 12.94
C ASP A 408 2.11 -12.09 12.85
N PRO A 409 2.71 -12.83 13.80
CA PRO A 409 2.77 -14.30 13.74
C PRO A 409 1.41 -15.01 13.80
N TYR A 410 0.34 -14.30 14.19
CA TYR A 410 -1.01 -14.84 14.36
C TYR A 410 -1.93 -14.53 13.18
N ILE A 411 -1.51 -13.64 12.25
CA ILE A 411 -2.35 -13.13 11.17
C ILE A 411 -1.72 -13.26 9.77
N ARG A 412 -0.41 -13.50 9.67
CA ARG A 412 0.32 -13.60 8.42
C ARG A 412 1.15 -14.87 8.36
N ALA A 413 1.09 -15.60 7.25
CA ALA A 413 1.97 -16.72 7.00
C ALA A 413 3.43 -16.26 6.84
N ARG A 414 4.39 -17.09 7.27
CA ARG A 414 5.81 -16.83 7.11
C ARG A 414 6.20 -16.89 5.62
N SER A 415 6.91 -15.86 5.19
CA SER A 415 7.49 -15.76 3.86
C SER A 415 8.89 -16.39 3.82
N LEU A 416 9.44 -16.55 2.62
CA LEU A 416 10.86 -16.84 2.42
C LEU A 416 11.77 -15.92 3.26
N TYR A 417 11.45 -14.64 3.34
CA TYR A 417 12.27 -13.64 4.02
C TYR A 417 12.17 -13.73 5.55
N ASP A 418 11.08 -14.29 6.08
CA ASP A 418 11.01 -14.66 7.50
C ASP A 418 11.92 -15.87 7.78
N ARG A 419 11.85 -16.91 6.93
CA ARG A 419 12.66 -18.13 7.08
C ARG A 419 14.17 -17.87 6.97
N GLN A 420 14.55 -16.93 6.12
CA GLN A 420 15.95 -16.51 5.95
C GLN A 420 16.42 -15.51 7.03
N GLY A 421 15.54 -15.08 7.94
CA GLY A 421 15.88 -14.12 8.99
C GLY A 421 16.10 -12.69 8.49
N ILE A 422 15.70 -12.40 7.25
CA ILE A 422 15.72 -11.06 6.65
C ILE A 422 14.68 -10.20 7.34
N ILE A 423 13.43 -10.66 7.43
CA ILE A 423 12.38 -10.02 8.24
C ILE A 423 12.42 -10.65 9.63
N ARG A 424 12.78 -9.85 10.64
CA ARG A 424 12.89 -10.30 12.03
C ARG A 424 11.55 -10.19 12.77
N PRO A 425 11.35 -10.93 13.88
CA PRO A 425 10.09 -10.90 14.64
C PRO A 425 9.65 -9.52 15.15
N ASN A 426 10.59 -8.59 15.31
CA ASN A 426 10.32 -7.21 15.74
C ASN A 426 10.09 -6.24 14.56
N GLY A 427 10.11 -6.74 13.32
CA GLY A 427 9.99 -5.93 12.12
C GLY A 427 11.27 -5.35 11.57
N ASP A 428 12.42 -5.60 12.22
CA ASP A 428 13.70 -5.19 11.65
C ASP A 428 13.99 -5.98 10.38
N VAL A 429 14.52 -5.29 9.37
CA VAL A 429 14.99 -5.91 8.14
C VAL A 429 16.51 -5.91 8.10
N VAL A 430 17.10 -7.07 7.74
CA VAL A 430 18.55 -7.23 7.55
C VAL A 430 18.80 -7.96 6.25
N TRP A 431 19.40 -7.27 5.27
CA TRP A 431 19.66 -7.83 3.95
C TRP A 431 21.05 -8.46 3.84
N TYR A 432 22.02 -7.93 4.59
CA TYR A 432 23.41 -8.40 4.53
C TYR A 432 23.83 -8.94 5.89
N HIS A 433 24.06 -10.25 5.96
CA HIS A 433 24.65 -10.89 7.12
C HIS A 433 26.16 -10.78 7.01
N HIS A 434 26.81 -10.10 7.95
CA HIS A 434 28.27 -10.12 8.01
C HIS A 434 28.74 -11.47 8.52
N ASP A 435 29.53 -12.18 7.73
CA ASP A 435 30.34 -13.29 8.24
C ASP A 435 31.29 -12.72 9.31
N ALA A 436 31.40 -13.41 10.45
CA ALA A 436 32.20 -12.99 11.60
C ALA A 436 33.74 -12.99 11.35
N GLN A 437 34.17 -12.97 10.09
CA GLN A 437 35.57 -12.99 9.68
C GLN A 437 35.84 -11.89 8.65
N GLY A 438 35.87 -10.64 9.10
CA GLY A 438 36.23 -9.51 8.26
C GLY A 438 35.93 -8.20 8.95
N SER A 439 36.97 -7.59 9.52
CA SER A 439 36.89 -6.26 10.10
C SER A 439 36.51 -5.23 9.03
N ASP A 440 35.26 -4.79 9.03
CA ASP A 440 34.89 -3.47 8.50
C ASP A 440 33.79 -2.84 9.36
N ASN A 441 34.07 -1.64 9.84
CA ASN A 441 33.31 -0.87 10.83
C ASN A 441 32.00 -0.25 10.26
N ASN A 442 31.29 -0.97 9.40
CA ASN A 442 30.05 -0.50 8.81
C ASN A 442 28.89 -1.43 9.20
N THR A 443 28.55 -1.45 10.49
CA THR A 443 27.30 -2.07 10.98
C THR A 443 26.13 -1.56 10.15
N GLU A 444 25.50 -2.43 9.36
CA GLU A 444 24.22 -2.11 8.74
C GLU A 444 23.25 -1.69 9.85
N LYS A 445 22.82 -0.42 9.82
CA LYS A 445 21.81 0.06 10.76
C LYS A 445 20.53 -0.72 10.51
N LYS A 446 20.05 -1.43 11.54
CA LYS A 446 18.72 -2.03 11.58
C LYS A 446 17.69 -1.00 11.12
N ARG A 447 16.81 -1.39 10.19
CA ARG A 447 15.73 -0.53 9.70
C ARG A 447 14.40 -1.22 9.96
N PRO A 448 13.37 -0.48 10.42
CA PRO A 448 12.03 -1.02 10.42
C PRO A 448 11.63 -1.34 8.97
N LEU A 449 10.92 -2.45 8.77
CA LEU A 449 10.13 -2.63 7.56
C LEU A 449 9.17 -1.44 7.51
N THR A 450 9.32 -0.58 6.51
CA THR A 450 8.40 0.52 6.22
C THR A 450 7.85 0.30 4.85
#